data_AF-A0A6G0UP56-F1
#
_entry.id   AF-A0A6G0UP56-F1
#
_cell.length_a   1.000
_cell.length_b   1.000
_cell.length_c   1.000
_cell.angle_alpha   90.00
_cell.angle_beta   90.00
_cell.angle_gamma   90.00
#
_symmetry.space_group_name_H-M   'P 1'
#
loop_
_entity.id
_entity.type
_entity.pdbx_description
1 polymer ?
#
loop_
_entity_poly.entity_id
_entity_poly.type
_entity_poly.pdbx_seq_one_letter_code
_entity_poly.pdbx_strand_id
1 'polypeptide(L)'
;MSLNAVIILLLNGLLIFSTEAQLICRVCGQQVADKMDILDLPTENSMYSYSQNVLGKEALVQRLVNPANIKFDVITTKKARVILQGQSSSSDTWFPGMRWTAAVCKNCQHHVGWHFQAPAGSLKENFYGLILERLVSKDCK
;
A
#
# COMPACT_ATOMS: atom_id res chain seq x y z
N MET A 1 -13.03 0.97 18.73
CA MET A 1 -12.78 -0.47 18.98
C MET A 1 -12.30 -1.10 17.69
N SER A 2 -10.99 -1.28 17.54
CA SER A 2 -10.40 -2.13 16.52
C SER A 2 -9.42 -3.01 17.28
N LEU A 3 -9.81 -4.27 17.50
CA LEU A 3 -8.91 -5.31 17.98
C LEU A 3 -7.93 -5.58 16.83
N ASN A 4 -6.77 -4.93 16.85
CA ASN A 4 -5.66 -5.42 16.04
C ASN A 4 -5.16 -6.71 16.69
N ALA A 5 -5.01 -7.75 15.87
CA ALA A 5 -4.47 -9.03 16.29
C ALA A 5 -3.11 -8.81 16.98
N VAL A 6 -3.05 -9.14 18.28
CA VAL A 6 -1.82 -9.06 19.07
C VAL A 6 -1.24 -10.48 19.08
N ILE A 7 -0.13 -10.69 18.38
CA ILE A 7 0.61 -11.96 18.52
C ILE A 7 1.36 -11.89 19.86
N ILE A 8 0.84 -12.60 20.86
CA ILE A 8 1.46 -12.75 22.18
C ILE A 8 2.44 -13.91 22.10
N LEU A 9 3.75 -13.63 22.08
CA LEU A 9 4.78 -14.66 22.25
C LEU A 9 5.27 -14.64 23.70
N LEU A 10 5.06 -15.74 24.42
CA LEU A 10 5.64 -15.97 25.74
C LEU A 10 7.05 -16.52 25.58
N LEU A 11 8.07 -15.67 25.66
CA LEU A 11 9.45 -16.11 25.89
C LEU A 11 9.85 -15.63 27.29
N ASN A 12 10.14 -16.58 28.18
CA ASN A 12 10.68 -16.34 29.52
C ASN A 12 9.83 -15.45 30.45
N GLY A 13 8.49 -15.55 30.38
CA GLY A 13 7.60 -14.88 31.33
C GLY A 13 7.46 -13.37 31.16
N LEU A 14 8.04 -12.80 30.09
CA LEU A 14 7.86 -11.40 29.72
C LEU A 14 6.84 -11.29 28.58
N LEU A 15 5.82 -10.44 28.73
CA LEU A 15 4.95 -10.05 27.62
C LEU A 15 5.75 -9.15 26.69
N ILE A 16 6.22 -9.69 25.57
CA ILE A 16 6.86 -8.90 24.52
C ILE A 16 5.77 -8.43 23.56
N PHE A 17 5.47 -7.13 23.60
CA PHE A 17 4.65 -6.47 22.59
C PHE A 17 5.51 -6.24 21.35
N SER A 18 5.46 -7.15 20.37
CA SER A 18 6.01 -6.85 19.05
C SER A 18 5.05 -5.89 18.36
N THR A 19 5.41 -4.62 18.30
CA THR A 19 4.66 -3.69 17.45
C THR A 19 5.03 -4.04 16.01
N GLU A 20 4.06 -4.51 15.21
CA GLU A 20 4.32 -4.95 13.84
C GLU A 20 4.88 -3.78 13.02
N ALA A 21 5.91 -4.02 12.20
CA ALA A 21 6.53 -3.00 11.37
C ALA A 21 5.50 -2.39 10.40
N GLN A 22 5.57 -1.06 10.19
CA GLN A 22 4.55 -0.31 9.46
C GLN A 22 5.17 0.58 8.39
N LEU A 23 4.41 0.81 7.31
CA LEU A 23 4.71 1.87 6.36
C LEU A 23 4.04 3.15 6.82
N ILE A 24 4.84 4.20 7.00
CA ILE A 24 4.40 5.53 7.37
C ILE A 24 4.60 6.50 6.21
N CYS A 25 3.79 7.55 6.16
CA CYS A 25 3.96 8.65 5.22
C CYS A 25 5.30 9.33 5.46
N ARG A 26 6.13 9.44 4.42
CA ARG A 26 7.45 10.08 4.49
C ARG A 26 7.38 11.53 4.97
N VAL A 27 6.30 12.24 4.65
CA VAL A 27 6.17 13.67 4.94
C VAL A 27 5.84 13.96 6.41
N CYS A 28 4.93 13.20 7.02
CA CYS A 28 4.41 13.52 8.37
C CYS A 28 4.45 12.37 9.37
N GLY A 29 4.91 11.19 8.96
CA GLY A 29 5.01 10.01 9.83
C GLY A 29 3.68 9.34 10.16
N GLN A 30 2.55 9.79 9.61
CA GLN A 30 1.27 9.12 9.75
C GLN A 30 1.32 7.73 9.11
N GLN A 31 0.95 6.69 9.87
CA GLN A 31 0.83 5.34 9.34
C GLN A 31 -0.11 5.25 8.12
N VAL A 32 0.34 4.55 7.08
CA VAL A 32 -0.35 4.32 5.82
C VAL A 32 -0.73 2.84 5.65
N ALA A 33 0.17 1.88 5.90
CA ALA A 33 -0.14 0.45 5.73
C ALA A 33 0.63 -0.43 6.72
N ASP A 34 0.12 -1.63 6.97
CA ASP A 34 0.76 -2.64 7.81
C ASP A 34 1.50 -3.68 6.94
N LYS A 35 2.54 -4.33 7.47
CA LYS A 35 3.31 -5.38 6.76
C LYS A 35 2.40 -6.48 6.21
N MET A 36 1.41 -6.90 7.00
CA MET A 36 0.50 -7.99 6.67
C MET A 36 -0.44 -7.68 5.50
N ASP A 37 -0.62 -6.39 5.16
CA ASP A 37 -1.45 -6.00 4.03
C ASP A 37 -0.69 -6.01 2.71
N ILE A 38 0.65 -6.18 2.69
CA ILE A 38 1.42 -6.20 1.43
C ILE A 38 1.00 -7.40 0.59
N LEU A 39 0.61 -7.14 -0.66
CA LEU A 39 0.22 -8.13 -1.67
C LEU A 39 1.26 -8.15 -2.80
N ASP A 40 1.37 -9.30 -3.45
CA ASP A 40 2.15 -9.47 -4.68
C ASP A 40 1.20 -9.62 -5.87
N LEU A 41 0.50 -8.53 -6.22
CA LEU A 41 -0.44 -8.49 -7.34
C LEU A 41 0.24 -7.89 -8.58
N PRO A 42 0.65 -8.70 -9.57
CA PRO A 42 1.29 -8.19 -10.78
C PRO A 42 0.30 -7.51 -11.71
N THR A 43 0.81 -6.66 -12.59
CA THR A 43 0.11 -6.16 -13.77
C THR A 43 0.98 -6.24 -15.02
N GLU A 44 0.34 -6.54 -16.15
CA GLU A 44 0.94 -6.53 -17.49
C GLU A 44 1.37 -5.13 -17.95
N ASN A 45 0.84 -4.07 -17.33
CA ASN A 45 1.19 -2.68 -17.66
C ASN A 45 2.45 -2.16 -16.94
N SER A 46 3.20 -3.03 -16.25
CA SER A 46 4.49 -2.66 -15.65
C SER A 46 5.57 -2.54 -16.72
N MET A 47 6.42 -1.50 -16.65
CA MET A 47 7.62 -1.43 -17.51
C MET A 47 8.57 -2.58 -17.21
N TYR A 48 8.74 -2.84 -15.91
CA TYR A 48 9.45 -3.97 -15.34
C TYR A 48 9.03 -4.07 -13.87
N SER A 49 9.30 -5.22 -13.27
CA SER A 49 9.07 -5.48 -11.85
C SER A 49 10.32 -6.06 -11.20
N TYR A 50 10.49 -5.85 -9.90
CA TYR A 50 11.60 -6.36 -9.12
C TYR A 50 11.19 -6.64 -7.67
N SER A 51 11.96 -7.49 -6.97
CA SER A 51 11.76 -7.74 -5.54
C SER A 51 12.49 -6.70 -4.71
N GLN A 52 11.85 -6.19 -3.67
CA GLN A 52 12.50 -5.34 -2.69
C GLN A 52 12.05 -5.71 -1.29
N ASN A 53 13.00 -5.66 -0.34
CA ASN A 53 12.68 -5.82 1.07
C ASN A 53 11.89 -4.60 1.58
N VAL A 54 10.63 -4.82 1.94
CA VAL A 54 9.73 -3.84 2.54
C VAL A 54 9.27 -4.39 3.88
N LEU A 55 9.71 -3.77 4.98
CA LEU A 55 9.41 -4.20 6.36
C LEU A 55 9.87 -5.63 6.67
N GLY A 56 10.99 -6.08 6.10
CA GLY A 56 11.47 -7.46 6.28
C GLY A 56 10.60 -8.50 5.57
N LYS A 57 9.85 -8.10 4.53
CA LYS A 57 9.17 -8.99 3.58
C LYS A 57 9.66 -8.64 2.18
N GLU A 58 10.01 -9.64 1.39
CA GLU A 58 10.21 -9.47 -0.05
C GLU A 58 8.85 -9.13 -0.69
N ALA A 59 8.76 -7.95 -1.31
CA ALA A 59 7.56 -7.43 -1.93
C ALA A 59 7.78 -7.21 -3.42
N LEU A 60 6.77 -7.52 -4.23
CA LEU A 60 6.74 -7.17 -5.65
C LEU A 60 6.62 -5.65 -5.81
N VAL A 61 7.66 -5.02 -6.36
CA VAL A 61 7.66 -3.62 -6.78
C VAL A 61 7.52 -3.53 -8.29
N GLN A 62 6.60 -2.68 -8.75
CA GLN A 62 6.29 -2.53 -10.17
C GLN A 62 6.56 -1.10 -10.60
N ARG A 63 7.41 -0.92 -11.63
CA ARG A 63 7.69 0.38 -12.23
C ARG A 63 6.56 0.72 -13.20
N LEU A 64 5.70 1.66 -12.81
CA LEU A 64 4.53 2.09 -13.56
C LEU A 64 4.71 3.53 -14.07
N VAL A 65 4.13 3.83 -15.23
CA VAL A 65 4.22 5.15 -15.87
C VAL A 65 2.84 5.70 -16.13
N ASN A 66 2.59 6.94 -15.72
CA ASN A 66 1.32 7.60 -16.01
C ASN A 66 1.35 8.27 -17.42
N PRO A 67 0.21 8.76 -17.94
CA PRO A 67 0.15 9.43 -19.24
C PRO A 67 1.04 10.67 -19.38
N ALA A 68 1.41 11.30 -18.26
CA ALA A 68 2.35 12.42 -18.21
C ALA A 68 3.83 11.97 -18.22
N ASN A 69 4.10 10.69 -18.49
CA ASN A 69 5.41 10.07 -18.51
C ASN A 69 6.16 10.10 -17.15
N ILE A 70 5.43 10.25 -16.04
CA ILE A 70 5.96 10.20 -14.68
C ILE A 70 6.00 8.74 -14.21
N LYS A 71 7.15 8.34 -13.70
CA LYS A 71 7.45 6.98 -13.25
C LYS A 71 7.23 6.84 -11.75
N PHE A 72 6.64 5.73 -11.33
CA PHE A 72 6.41 5.39 -9.93
C PHE A 72 6.82 3.94 -9.67
N ASP A 73 7.56 3.71 -8.60
CA ASP A 73 7.72 2.37 -8.02
C ASP A 73 6.56 2.12 -7.06
N VAL A 74 5.71 1.17 -7.41
CA VAL A 74 4.44 0.90 -6.74
C VAL A 74 4.43 -0.50 -6.16
N ILE A 75 4.06 -0.59 -4.88
CA ILE A 75 3.69 -1.85 -4.22
C ILE A 75 2.17 -1.93 -4.09
N THR A 76 1.64 -3.15 -3.98
CA THR A 76 0.21 -3.35 -3.74
C THR A 76 -0.08 -3.71 -2.29
N THR A 77 -1.16 -3.17 -1.71
CA THR A 77 -1.62 -3.55 -0.38
C THR A 77 -3.14 -3.80 -0.32
N LYS A 78 -3.57 -4.71 0.56
CA LYS A 78 -5.00 -5.02 0.77
C LYS A 78 -5.74 -3.86 1.45
N LYS A 79 -5.09 -3.22 2.43
CA LYS A 79 -5.63 -2.06 3.15
C LYS A 79 -4.62 -0.92 3.14
N ALA A 80 -5.14 0.30 3.25
CA ALA A 80 -4.36 1.51 3.49
C ALA A 80 -5.18 2.52 4.28
N ARG A 81 -4.51 3.33 5.12
CA ARG A 81 -5.10 4.37 5.97
C ARG A 81 -4.94 5.72 5.30
N VAL A 82 -5.81 5.99 4.34
CA VAL A 82 -5.75 7.13 3.41
C VAL A 82 -7.11 7.82 3.29
N ILE A 83 -7.11 9.01 2.70
CA ILE A 83 -8.32 9.69 2.20
C ILE A 83 -8.32 9.56 0.68
N LEU A 84 -9.47 9.26 0.09
CA LEU A 84 -9.62 9.25 -1.37
C LEU A 84 -9.96 10.66 -1.87
N GLN A 85 -9.25 11.11 -2.90
CA GLN A 85 -9.40 12.45 -3.45
C GLN A 85 -9.81 12.36 -4.93
N GLY A 86 -10.90 13.04 -5.28
CA GLY A 86 -11.44 13.08 -6.62
C GLY A 86 -12.39 11.93 -6.94
N GLN A 87 -12.82 11.87 -8.20
CA GLN A 87 -13.71 10.81 -8.69
C GLN A 87 -12.90 9.60 -9.16
N SER A 88 -13.49 8.42 -8.99
CA SER A 88 -12.95 7.17 -9.52
C SER A 88 -12.93 7.20 -11.05
N SER A 89 -11.86 6.74 -11.69
CA SER A 89 -11.68 6.69 -13.14
C SER A 89 -11.17 5.34 -13.62
N SER A 90 -11.62 4.88 -14.79
CA SER A 90 -11.03 3.72 -15.48
C SER A 90 -9.97 4.11 -16.52
N SER A 91 -9.87 5.39 -16.86
CA SER A 91 -8.91 5.88 -17.85
C SER A 91 -7.48 5.64 -17.37
N ASP A 92 -6.60 5.16 -18.25
CA ASP A 92 -5.18 4.97 -17.95
C ASP A 92 -4.91 4.11 -16.70
N THR A 93 -5.82 3.17 -16.41
CA THR A 93 -5.63 2.25 -15.28
C THR A 93 -4.44 1.34 -15.54
N TRP A 94 -3.54 1.23 -14.57
CA TRP A 94 -2.46 0.25 -14.65
C TRP A 94 -2.95 -1.17 -14.41
N PHE A 95 -4.12 -1.38 -13.80
CA PHE A 95 -4.64 -2.71 -13.49
C PHE A 95 -5.92 -2.97 -14.29
N PRO A 96 -5.85 -3.80 -15.35
CA PRO A 96 -6.98 -4.02 -16.26
C PRO A 96 -8.27 -4.45 -15.54
N GLY A 97 -9.36 -3.79 -15.88
CA GLY A 97 -10.68 -4.02 -15.27
C GLY A 97 -10.86 -3.39 -13.88
N MET A 98 -9.90 -2.60 -13.40
CA MET A 98 -10.02 -1.82 -12.16
C MET A 98 -10.19 -0.33 -12.47
N ARG A 99 -10.97 0.37 -11.65
CA ARG A 99 -10.99 1.83 -11.59
C ARG A 99 -10.06 2.32 -10.50
N TRP A 100 -9.41 3.46 -10.66
CA TRP A 100 -8.56 4.06 -9.65
C TRP A 100 -9.12 5.38 -9.12
N THR A 101 -8.84 5.66 -7.85
CA THR A 101 -9.06 6.97 -7.22
C THR A 101 -7.76 7.39 -6.52
N ALA A 102 -7.35 8.65 -6.62
CA ALA A 102 -6.13 9.10 -5.93
C ALA A 102 -6.28 8.94 -4.41
N ALA A 103 -5.22 8.50 -3.75
CA ALA A 103 -5.17 8.26 -2.31
C ALA A 103 -4.12 9.16 -1.66
N VAL A 104 -4.56 9.97 -0.71
CA VAL A 104 -3.71 10.93 0.02
C VAL A 104 -3.56 10.54 1.49
N CYS A 105 -2.44 10.93 2.09
CA CYS A 105 -2.20 10.76 3.51
C CYS A 105 -3.30 11.47 4.31
N LYS A 106 -3.93 10.76 5.25
CA LYS A 106 -5.04 11.30 6.04
C LYS A 106 -4.68 12.51 6.92
N ASN A 107 -3.38 12.75 7.16
CA ASN A 107 -2.91 13.84 8.00
C ASN A 107 -2.42 15.04 7.18
N CYS A 108 -1.42 14.84 6.32
CA CYS A 108 -0.82 15.94 5.55
C CYS A 108 -1.35 16.09 4.12
N GLN A 109 -2.30 15.24 3.70
CA GLN A 109 -2.86 15.22 2.34
C GLN A 109 -1.83 15.02 1.21
N HIS A 110 -0.60 14.64 1.53
CA HIS A 110 0.37 14.27 0.51
C HIS A 110 -0.12 13.03 -0.25
N HIS A 111 -0.07 13.06 -1.58
CA HIS A 111 -0.48 11.94 -2.42
C HIS A 111 0.43 10.74 -2.14
N VAL A 112 -0.10 9.60 -1.72
CA VAL A 112 0.70 8.40 -1.35
C VAL A 112 0.44 7.21 -2.26
N GLY A 113 -0.56 7.29 -3.14
CA GLY A 113 -0.88 6.22 -4.07
C GLY A 113 -2.30 6.31 -4.62
N TRP A 114 -2.87 5.17 -4.96
CA TRP A 114 -4.21 5.06 -5.53
C TRP A 114 -4.97 3.91 -4.89
N HIS A 115 -6.29 4.03 -4.82
CA HIS A 115 -7.19 2.93 -4.51
C HIS A 115 -7.77 2.36 -5.79
N PHE A 116 -7.56 1.06 -6.03
CA PHE A 116 -8.07 0.32 -7.16
C PHE A 116 -9.33 -0.45 -6.76
N GLN A 117 -10.42 -0.17 -7.48
CA GLN A 117 -11.74 -0.68 -7.20
C GLN A 117 -12.23 -1.53 -8.36
N ALA A 118 -12.69 -2.73 -8.05
CA ALA A 118 -13.35 -3.59 -9.00
C ALA A 118 -14.78 -3.05 -9.28
N PRO A 119 -15.27 -3.13 -10.52
CA PRO A 119 -16.66 -2.86 -10.84
C PRO A 119 -17.62 -3.75 -10.02
N ALA A 120 -18.82 -3.26 -9.77
CA ALA A 120 -19.86 -4.05 -9.10
C ALA A 120 -20.11 -5.38 -9.84
N GLY A 121 -20.22 -6.48 -9.09
CA GLY A 121 -20.40 -7.83 -9.64
C GLY A 121 -19.12 -8.52 -10.08
N SER A 122 -17.96 -7.87 -10.00
CA SER A 122 -16.66 -8.52 -10.21
C SER A 122 -16.26 -9.41 -9.02
N LEU A 123 -15.54 -10.50 -9.30
CA LEU A 123 -14.89 -11.34 -8.28
C LEU A 123 -13.53 -10.76 -7.81
N LYS A 124 -13.02 -9.70 -8.46
CA LYS A 124 -11.74 -9.07 -8.08
C LYS A 124 -11.88 -8.31 -6.76
N GLU A 125 -10.91 -8.44 -5.87
CA GLU A 125 -10.85 -7.65 -4.64
C GLU A 125 -10.34 -6.22 -4.92
N ASN A 126 -10.80 -5.26 -4.12
CA ASN A 126 -10.22 -3.92 -4.10
C ASN A 126 -8.85 -3.95 -3.40
N PHE A 127 -7.95 -3.07 -3.81
CA PHE A 127 -6.62 -2.94 -3.21
C PHE A 127 -6.07 -1.52 -3.40
N TYR A 128 -4.89 -1.26 -2.86
CA TYR A 128 -4.20 0.02 -3.01
C TYR A 128 -2.87 -0.19 -3.73
N GLY A 129 -2.52 0.72 -4.63
CA GLY A 129 -1.17 0.85 -5.15
C GLY A 129 -0.48 2.02 -4.46
N LEU A 130 0.55 1.75 -3.67
CA LEU A 130 1.25 2.75 -2.87
C LEU A 130 2.63 3.06 -3.45
N ILE A 131 2.97 4.35 -3.50
CA ILE A 131 4.24 4.84 -4.07
C ILE A 131 5.35 4.69 -3.03
N LEU A 132 6.30 3.81 -3.30
CA LEU A 132 7.33 3.43 -2.33
C LEU A 132 8.19 4.63 -1.90
N GLU A 133 8.54 5.52 -2.83
CA GLU A 133 9.29 6.74 -2.57
C GLU A 133 8.61 7.65 -1.53
N ARG A 134 7.29 7.57 -1.38
CA ARG A 134 6.51 8.44 -0.48
C ARG A 134 6.25 7.82 0.89
N LEU A 135 6.80 6.64 1.12
CA LEU A 135 6.66 5.87 2.35
C LEU A 135 8.04 5.61 2.98
N VAL A 136 8.03 5.39 4.30
CA VAL A 136 9.20 5.00 5.09
C VAL A 136 8.81 3.83 5.98
N SER A 137 9.73 2.89 6.18
CA SER A 137 9.58 1.82 7.16
C SER A 137 9.75 2.37 8.57
N LYS A 138 8.78 2.13 9.44
CA LYS A 138 8.90 2.36 10.87
C LYS A 138 9.06 1.02 11.57
N ASP A 139 10.28 0.75 12.00
CA ASP A 139 10.52 -0.31 12.96
C ASP A 139 9.89 0.09 14.28
N CYS A 140 9.19 -0.86 14.84
CA CYS A 140 8.31 -0.70 15.97
C CYS A 140 9.02 -1.50 17.08
N LYS A 141 9.83 -0.77 17.88
CA LYS A 141 10.67 -1.32 18.96
C LYS A 141 9.84 -1.77 20.15
#